data_AF-A0A929HCM0-F1
#
_entry.id   AF-A0A929HCM0-F1
#
_cell.length_a   1.000
_cell.length_b   1.000
_cell.length_c   1.000
_cell.angle_alpha   90.00
_cell.angle_beta   90.00
_cell.angle_gamma   90.00
#
_symmetry.space_group_name_H-M   'P 1'
#
loop_
_entity.id
_entity.type
_entity.pdbx_description
1 polymer ?
#
loop_
_entity_poly.entity_id
_entity_poly.type
_entity_poly.pdbx_seq_one_letter_code
_entity_poly.pdbx_strand_id
1 'polypeptide(L)'
;YHPMPKVSFATALPVGIESLSEIMDIHVKDSEHPSPSTERLNGELPSGIRVLFTEEVSIGSPSPHIKESHFRATINGSFKKEDLDRFLKLNSYVAVVKKHRKGERTVDIRSQVKELRLVSSDEVELVVRHGRGPEMKPAEIIKEICALPENQVAGMKILKTKGVLL
;
A
#
# COMPACT_ATOMS: atom_id res chain seq x y z
N TYR A 1 -17.78 22.72 -22.16
CA TYR A 1 -17.55 21.27 -22.03
C TYR A 1 -16.15 21.10 -21.47
N HIS A 2 -16.00 20.54 -20.26
CA HIS A 2 -14.71 20.37 -19.57
C HIS A 2 -14.44 18.87 -19.45
N PRO A 3 -13.81 18.24 -20.45
CA PRO A 3 -13.48 16.83 -20.34
C PRO A 3 -12.44 16.68 -19.22
N MET A 4 -12.85 16.10 -18.10
CA MET A 4 -11.90 15.78 -17.02
C MET A 4 -11.05 14.58 -17.47
N PRO A 5 -9.73 14.61 -17.22
CA PRO A 5 -8.88 13.44 -17.47
C PRO A 5 -9.39 12.27 -16.64
N LYS A 6 -9.43 11.07 -17.24
CA LYS A 6 -9.78 9.86 -16.50
C LYS A 6 -8.50 9.31 -15.86
N VAL A 7 -8.43 9.45 -14.54
CA VAL A 7 -7.30 8.97 -13.72
C VAL A 7 -7.71 7.73 -12.95
N SER A 8 -6.86 6.70 -12.95
CA SER A 8 -7.06 5.49 -12.16
C SER A 8 -5.74 5.00 -11.55
N PHE A 9 -5.72 4.74 -10.25
CA PHE A 9 -4.57 4.17 -9.57
C PHE A 9 -4.52 2.65 -9.76
N ALA A 10 -3.31 2.10 -9.89
CA ALA A 10 -3.05 0.66 -9.94
C ALA A 10 -3.54 -0.05 -8.65
N THR A 11 -3.38 0.62 -7.51
CA THR A 11 -3.91 0.18 -6.21
C THR A 11 -4.47 1.36 -5.44
N ALA A 12 -5.61 1.16 -4.77
CA ALA A 12 -6.11 2.16 -3.83
C ALA A 12 -5.24 2.19 -2.58
N LEU A 13 -4.61 3.34 -2.29
CA LEU A 13 -3.92 3.55 -1.03
C LEU A 13 -4.96 3.70 0.11
N PRO A 14 -4.87 2.92 1.20
CA PRO A 14 -5.78 3.09 2.32
C PRO A 14 -5.67 4.48 2.96
N VAL A 15 -6.79 4.99 3.46
CA VAL A 15 -6.82 6.26 4.21
C VAL A 15 -5.88 6.20 5.42
N GLY A 16 -5.14 7.28 5.65
CA GLY A 16 -4.16 7.39 6.74
C GLY A 16 -2.79 6.81 6.41
N ILE A 17 -2.55 6.37 5.18
CA ILE A 17 -1.25 5.89 4.70
C ILE A 17 -0.66 6.92 3.73
N GLU A 18 0.61 7.21 3.91
CA GLU A 18 1.42 8.02 2.98
C GLU A 18 2.11 7.09 1.96
N SER A 19 2.46 7.60 0.78
CA SER A 19 3.18 6.80 -0.21
C SER A 19 4.23 7.63 -0.95
N LEU A 20 5.38 7.02 -1.17
CA LEU A 20 6.46 7.57 -2.01
C LEU A 20 6.37 7.10 -3.47
N SER A 21 5.54 6.10 -3.76
CA SER A 21 5.49 5.44 -5.06
C SER A 21 4.10 4.91 -5.35
N GLU A 22 3.32 5.69 -6.09
CA GLU A 22 2.05 5.27 -6.66
C GLU A 22 2.11 5.20 -8.18
N ILE A 23 1.31 4.30 -8.73
CA ILE A 23 1.21 4.08 -10.17
C ILE A 23 -0.22 4.42 -10.56
N MET A 24 -0.36 5.24 -11.60
CA MET A 24 -1.66 5.66 -12.10
C MET A 24 -1.66 5.71 -13.62
N ASP A 25 -2.80 5.34 -14.19
CA ASP A 25 -3.11 5.53 -15.60
C ASP A 25 -3.87 6.86 -15.75
N ILE A 26 -3.46 7.67 -16.73
CA ILE A 26 -4.12 8.93 -17.08
C ILE A 26 -4.54 8.84 -18.53
N HIS A 27 -5.85 8.89 -18.79
CA HIS A 27 -6.37 9.00 -20.15
C HIS A 27 -6.55 10.47 -20.49
N VAL A 28 -5.78 10.92 -21.48
CA VAL A 28 -5.85 12.27 -22.03
C VAL A 28 -6.60 12.20 -23.37
N LYS A 29 -7.55 13.11 -23.58
CA LYS A 29 -8.33 13.20 -24.81
C LYS A 29 -7.69 14.26 -25.70
N ASP A 30 -6.58 13.94 -26.34
CA ASP A 30 -6.01 14.83 -27.35
C ASP A 30 -5.24 14.06 -28.43
N SER A 31 -5.61 14.29 -29.69
CA SER A 31 -4.97 13.71 -30.88
C SER A 31 -3.97 14.67 -31.54
N GLU A 32 -3.93 15.94 -31.10
CA GLU A 32 -3.13 16.99 -31.74
C GLU A 32 -1.89 17.40 -30.94
N HIS A 33 -1.71 16.90 -29.72
CA HIS A 33 -0.59 17.25 -28.84
C HIS A 33 0.16 16.02 -28.31
N PRO A 34 1.50 16.10 -28.19
CA PRO A 34 2.28 15.03 -27.61
C PRO A 34 1.87 14.78 -26.15
N SER A 35 2.02 13.53 -25.71
CA SER A 35 1.74 13.11 -24.34
C SER A 35 2.39 14.08 -23.32
N PRO A 36 1.67 14.46 -22.24
CA PRO A 36 2.18 15.45 -21.31
C PRO A 36 3.46 14.96 -20.65
N SER A 37 4.53 15.77 -20.73
CA SER A 37 5.79 15.46 -20.09
C SER A 37 5.67 15.50 -18.57
N THR A 38 6.54 14.76 -17.88
CA THR A 38 6.67 14.78 -16.41
C THR A 38 6.82 16.21 -15.87
N GLU A 39 7.57 17.09 -16.55
CA GLU A 39 7.75 18.49 -16.15
C GLU A 39 6.46 19.30 -16.22
N ARG A 40 5.70 19.16 -17.31
CA ARG A 40 4.41 19.87 -17.48
C ARG A 40 3.41 19.45 -16.41
N LEU A 41 3.32 18.15 -16.11
CA LEU A 41 2.45 17.66 -15.04
C LEU A 41 2.87 18.24 -13.68
N ASN A 42 4.16 18.21 -13.36
CA ASN A 42 4.67 18.74 -12.10
C ASN A 42 4.45 20.25 -11.92
N GLY A 43 4.34 21.03 -13.01
CA GLY A 43 4.01 22.45 -12.95
C GLY A 43 2.59 22.75 -12.48
N GLU A 44 1.67 21.81 -12.65
CA GLU A 44 0.24 21.97 -12.33
C GLU A 44 -0.16 21.29 -11.01
N LEU A 45 0.75 20.53 -10.38
CA LEU A 45 0.47 19.76 -9.17
C LEU A 45 0.69 20.58 -7.89
N PRO A 46 -0.12 20.34 -6.85
CA PRO A 46 0.08 20.98 -5.57
C PRO A 46 1.38 20.54 -4.89
N SER A 47 1.88 21.36 -3.97
CA SER A 47 3.01 20.99 -3.12
C SER A 47 2.76 19.66 -2.41
N GLY A 48 3.76 18.78 -2.42
CA GLY A 48 3.68 17.44 -1.80
C GLY A 48 3.27 16.33 -2.75
N ILE A 49 2.86 16.64 -3.99
CA ILE A 49 2.64 15.65 -5.05
C ILE A 49 3.64 15.90 -6.17
N ARG A 50 4.33 14.84 -6.62
CA ARG A 50 5.29 14.90 -7.72
C ARG A 50 5.19 13.64 -8.57
N VAL A 51 5.08 13.83 -9.88
CA VAL A 51 5.28 12.79 -10.88
C VAL A 51 6.77 12.52 -11.00
N LEU A 52 7.16 11.26 -10.76
CA LEU A 52 8.55 10.82 -10.84
C LEU A 52 8.96 10.41 -12.25
N PHE A 53 8.02 9.82 -12.98
CA PHE A 53 8.22 9.28 -14.33
C PHE A 53 6.88 9.16 -15.05
N THR A 54 6.90 9.28 -16.38
CA THR A 54 5.75 9.09 -17.27
C THR A 54 6.16 8.21 -18.45
N GLU A 55 5.30 7.27 -18.81
CA GLU A 55 5.44 6.43 -20.01
C GLU A 55 4.13 6.40 -20.76
N GLU A 56 4.19 6.45 -22.08
CA GLU A 56 3.03 6.30 -22.94
C GLU A 56 2.74 4.82 -23.18
N VAL A 57 1.49 4.42 -22.96
CA VAL A 57 1.05 3.04 -23.11
C VAL A 57 -0.07 2.95 -24.14
N SER A 58 -0.11 1.84 -24.89
CA SER A 58 -1.19 1.58 -25.84
C SER A 58 -2.56 1.60 -25.17
N ILE A 59 -3.54 2.18 -25.85
CA ILE A 59 -4.93 2.17 -25.39
C ILE A 59 -5.39 0.71 -25.24
N GLY A 60 -5.93 0.38 -24.06
CA GLY A 60 -6.39 -0.98 -23.73
C GLY A 60 -5.32 -1.90 -23.15
N SER A 61 -4.08 -1.43 -22.96
CA SER A 61 -3.10 -2.13 -22.12
C SER A 61 -3.69 -2.38 -20.73
N PRO A 62 -3.46 -3.56 -20.13
CA PRO A 62 -3.92 -3.82 -18.78
C PRO A 62 -3.22 -2.87 -17.79
N SER A 63 -3.98 -2.35 -16.83
CA SER A 63 -3.38 -1.53 -15.77
C SER A 63 -2.29 -2.31 -15.03
N PRO A 64 -1.18 -1.67 -14.66
CA PRO A 64 -0.08 -2.31 -13.96
C PRO A 64 -0.58 -2.99 -12.68
N HIS A 65 -0.21 -4.25 -12.48
CA HIS A 65 -0.60 -5.00 -11.28
C HIS A 65 0.55 -5.00 -10.27
N ILE A 66 0.29 -4.45 -9.08
CA ILE A 66 1.26 -4.47 -7.97
C ILE A 66 1.17 -5.83 -7.28
N LYS A 67 2.26 -6.59 -7.31
CA LYS A 67 2.40 -7.89 -6.62
C LYS A 67 2.84 -7.75 -5.18
N GLU A 68 3.63 -6.72 -4.88
CA GLU A 68 4.20 -6.53 -3.55
C GLU A 68 4.22 -5.05 -3.20
N SER A 69 3.90 -4.73 -1.96
CA SER A 69 4.08 -3.39 -1.41
C SER A 69 4.99 -3.44 -0.19
N HIS A 70 5.93 -2.51 -0.15
CA HIS A 70 6.84 -2.31 0.96
C HIS A 70 6.34 -1.14 1.80
N PHE A 71 6.31 -1.34 3.11
CA PHE A 71 5.86 -0.36 4.08
C PHE A 71 6.89 -0.16 5.17
N ARG A 72 6.94 1.06 5.68
CA ARG A 72 7.52 1.41 6.97
C ARG A 72 6.40 1.83 7.90
N ALA A 73 6.42 1.33 9.11
CA ALA A 73 5.45 1.69 10.12
C ALA A 73 6.15 2.11 11.41
N THR A 74 5.72 3.25 11.96
CA THR A 74 6.25 3.81 13.19
C THR A 74 5.12 3.97 14.21
N ILE A 75 5.38 3.67 15.48
CA ILE A 75 4.43 3.81 16.58
C ILE A 75 4.97 4.69 17.70
N ASN A 76 4.09 5.22 18.54
CA ASN A 76 4.48 5.80 19.82
C ASN A 76 4.63 4.68 20.87
N GLY A 77 5.85 4.17 21.01
CA GLY A 77 6.19 3.07 21.92
C GLY A 77 7.28 2.19 21.33
N SER A 78 7.18 0.88 21.54
CA SER A 78 8.14 -0.06 20.99
C SER A 78 7.51 -1.37 20.56
N PHE A 79 7.97 -1.91 19.45
CA PHE A 79 7.76 -3.28 19.03
C PHE A 79 8.67 -4.22 19.83
N LYS A 80 8.20 -5.45 20.05
CA LYS A 80 9.00 -6.53 20.62
C LYS A 80 9.48 -7.42 19.49
N LYS A 81 10.80 -7.58 19.36
CA LYS A 81 11.39 -8.41 18.31
C LYS A 81 10.86 -9.84 18.38
N GLU A 82 10.60 -10.33 19.59
CA GLU A 82 10.08 -11.68 19.84
C GLU A 82 8.71 -11.91 19.19
N ASP A 83 7.87 -10.89 19.09
CA ASP A 83 6.54 -11.01 18.46
C ASP A 83 6.66 -11.19 16.94
N LEU A 84 7.56 -10.43 16.31
CA LEU A 84 7.90 -10.55 14.89
C LEU A 84 8.51 -11.92 14.58
N ASP A 85 9.52 -12.32 15.37
CA ASP A 85 10.21 -13.60 15.21
C ASP A 85 9.26 -14.79 15.41
N ARG A 86 8.36 -14.70 16.40
CA ARG A 86 7.33 -15.72 16.63
C ARG A 86 6.41 -15.86 15.44
N PHE A 87 5.92 -14.75 14.89
CA PHE A 87 5.03 -14.76 13.73
C PHE A 87 5.71 -15.34 12.49
N LEU A 88 6.96 -14.95 12.20
CA LEU A 88 7.67 -15.42 11.00
C LEU A 88 7.93 -16.93 11.00
N LYS A 89 8.04 -17.55 12.19
CA LYS A 89 8.18 -19.00 12.37
C LYS A 89 6.90 -19.80 12.13
N LEU A 90 5.74 -19.14 12.02
CA LEU A 90 4.49 -19.81 11.74
C LEU A 90 4.38 -20.20 10.26
N ASN A 91 3.71 -21.33 10.01
CA ASN A 91 3.37 -21.76 8.65
C ASN A 91 2.07 -21.10 8.15
N SER A 92 1.17 -20.74 9.06
CA SER A 92 -0.12 -20.10 8.79
C SER A 92 -0.55 -19.28 10.00
N TYR A 93 -1.24 -18.16 9.77
CA TYR A 93 -1.88 -17.36 10.82
C TYR A 93 -3.16 -16.74 10.27
N VAL A 94 -4.30 -17.27 10.69
CA VAL A 94 -5.62 -16.83 10.23
C VAL A 94 -6.14 -15.73 11.15
N ALA A 95 -6.30 -14.52 10.61
CA ALA A 95 -6.85 -13.36 11.30
C ALA A 95 -8.23 -12.98 10.75
N VAL A 96 -9.08 -12.37 11.59
CA VAL A 96 -10.43 -11.93 11.18
C VAL A 96 -10.34 -10.51 10.62
N VAL A 97 -10.75 -10.33 9.36
CA VAL A 97 -10.69 -9.03 8.65
C VAL A 97 -11.92 -8.18 8.93
N LYS A 98 -13.12 -8.79 8.92
CA LYS A 98 -14.39 -8.11 9.21
C LYS A 98 -15.41 -9.09 9.80
N LYS A 99 -16.11 -8.65 10.85
CA LYS A 99 -17.31 -9.32 11.35
C LYS A 99 -18.54 -8.63 10.74
N HIS A 100 -19.32 -9.36 9.95
CA HIS A 100 -20.60 -8.88 9.45
C HIS A 100 -21.75 -9.66 10.10
N ARG A 101 -22.97 -9.11 10.03
CA ARG A 101 -24.22 -9.78 10.46
C ARG A 101 -24.43 -11.17 9.82
N LYS A 102 -23.76 -11.47 8.69
CA LYS A 102 -23.82 -12.74 7.93
C LYS A 102 -22.60 -13.65 8.12
N GLY A 103 -21.63 -13.30 8.98
CA GLY A 103 -20.45 -14.13 9.26
C GLY A 103 -19.14 -13.35 9.38
N GLU A 104 -18.08 -14.06 9.78
CA GLU A 104 -16.72 -13.54 9.88
C GLU A 104 -15.95 -13.82 8.58
N ARG A 105 -15.28 -12.80 8.04
CA ARG A 105 -14.34 -12.99 6.93
C ARG A 105 -12.94 -13.10 7.49
N THR A 106 -12.30 -14.23 7.27
CA THR A 106 -10.93 -14.49 7.71
C THR A 106 -9.94 -14.40 6.56
N VAL A 107 -8.68 -14.20 6.89
CA VAL A 107 -7.55 -14.19 5.95
C VAL A 107 -6.33 -14.80 6.63
N ASP A 108 -5.55 -15.60 5.90
CA ASP A 108 -4.25 -16.05 6.38
C ASP A 108 -3.20 -14.97 6.12
N ILE A 109 -2.91 -14.14 7.12
CA ILE A 109 -1.95 -13.04 6.99
C ILE A 109 -0.51 -13.55 6.88
N ARG A 110 -0.19 -14.78 7.35
CA ARG A 110 1.17 -15.32 7.22
C ARG A 110 1.56 -15.53 5.76
N SER A 111 0.59 -15.91 4.92
CA SER A 111 0.78 -16.05 3.47
C SER A 111 1.01 -14.69 2.78
N GLN A 112 0.45 -13.61 3.33
CA GLN A 112 0.56 -12.26 2.79
C GLN A 112 1.88 -11.59 3.19
N VAL A 113 2.39 -11.84 4.39
CA VAL A 113 3.66 -11.27 4.83
C VAL A 113 4.84 -11.97 4.16
N LYS A 114 5.54 -11.25 3.28
CA LYS A 114 6.80 -11.69 2.67
C LYS A 114 7.98 -11.48 3.60
N GLU A 115 8.04 -10.31 4.20
CA GLU A 115 9.12 -9.90 5.08
C GLU A 115 8.56 -9.01 6.18
N LEU A 116 9.10 -9.15 7.39
CA LEU A 116 8.80 -8.30 8.53
C LEU A 116 10.08 -8.14 9.32
N ARG A 117 10.51 -6.90 9.55
CA ARG A 117 11.81 -6.61 10.15
C ARG A 117 11.71 -5.44 11.12
N LEU A 118 12.35 -5.59 12.27
CA LEU A 118 12.55 -4.49 13.21
C LEU A 118 13.68 -3.58 12.69
N VAL A 119 13.39 -2.30 12.50
CA VAL A 119 14.37 -1.30 12.05
C VAL A 119 14.97 -0.57 13.26
N SER A 120 14.11 -0.14 14.18
CA SER A 120 14.41 0.43 15.48
C SER A 120 13.40 -0.10 16.50
N SER A 121 13.49 0.32 17.77
CA SER A 121 12.49 -0.09 18.77
C SER A 121 11.06 0.29 18.36
N ASP A 122 10.88 1.40 17.65
CA ASP A 122 9.58 2.01 17.32
C ASP A 122 9.22 1.96 15.83
N GLU A 123 10.07 1.37 14.98
CA GLU A 123 9.88 1.27 13.52
C GLU A 123 10.05 -0.16 13.02
N VAL A 124 9.14 -0.60 12.15
CA VAL A 124 9.23 -1.86 11.41
C VAL A 124 9.13 -1.65 9.91
N GLU A 125 9.80 -2.52 9.16
CA GLU A 125 9.59 -2.72 7.73
C GLU A 125 8.70 -3.94 7.51
N LEU A 126 7.73 -3.80 6.62
CA LEU A 126 6.76 -4.83 6.27
C LEU A 126 6.67 -4.93 4.75
N VAL A 127 6.82 -6.14 4.20
CA VAL A 127 6.57 -6.42 2.79
C VAL A 127 5.35 -7.33 2.68
N VAL A 128 4.32 -6.84 2.01
CA VAL A 128 3.04 -7.54 1.80
C VAL A 128 2.95 -7.99 0.36
N ARG A 129 2.60 -9.27 0.15
CA ARG A 129 2.22 -9.83 -1.15
C ARG A 129 0.74 -9.54 -1.40
N HIS A 130 0.45 -9.06 -2.59
CA HIS A 130 -0.90 -8.88 -3.10
C HIS A 130 -1.31 -10.07 -3.95
N GLY A 131 -2.54 -10.53 -3.75
CA GLY A 131 -3.05 -11.73 -4.38
C GLY A 131 -4.55 -11.66 -4.64
N ARG A 132 -5.13 -12.78 -5.05
CA ARG A 132 -6.59 -12.89 -5.19
C ARG A 132 -7.19 -13.20 -3.82
N GLY A 133 -8.10 -12.37 -3.35
CA GLY A 133 -8.88 -12.65 -2.15
C GLY A 133 -8.97 -11.46 -1.18
N PRO A 134 -9.43 -11.68 0.05
CA PRO A 134 -9.34 -10.66 1.08
C PRO A 134 -7.89 -10.34 1.41
N GLU A 135 -7.60 -9.06 1.62
CA GLU A 135 -6.33 -8.58 2.15
C GLU A 135 -6.59 -7.79 3.42
N MET A 136 -5.61 -7.86 4.32
CA MET A 136 -5.61 -7.08 5.55
C MET A 136 -4.74 -5.83 5.36
N LYS A 137 -5.14 -4.70 5.93
CA LYS A 137 -4.35 -3.47 5.81
C LYS A 137 -3.02 -3.61 6.57
N PRO A 138 -1.95 -2.91 6.16
CA PRO A 138 -0.67 -2.96 6.87
C PRO A 138 -0.78 -2.66 8.38
N ALA A 139 -1.60 -1.67 8.76
CA ALA A 139 -1.85 -1.33 10.18
C ALA A 139 -2.47 -2.50 10.96
N GLU A 140 -3.44 -3.17 10.34
CA GLU A 140 -4.18 -4.30 10.93
C GLU A 140 -3.25 -5.51 11.06
N ILE A 141 -2.42 -5.79 10.04
CA ILE A 141 -1.40 -6.86 10.09
C ILE A 141 -0.45 -6.63 11.27
N ILE A 142 0.10 -5.42 11.39
CA ILE A 142 1.07 -5.09 12.45
C ILE A 142 0.41 -5.18 13.83
N LYS A 143 -0.82 -4.67 13.96
CA LYS A 143 -1.62 -4.76 15.18
C LYS A 143 -1.80 -6.21 15.61
N GLU A 144 -2.22 -7.08 14.69
CA GLU A 144 -2.47 -8.50 14.98
C GLU A 144 -1.18 -9.23 15.39
N ILE A 145 -0.06 -8.99 14.69
CA ILE A 145 1.22 -9.66 14.98
C ILE A 145 1.79 -9.24 16.34
N CYS A 146 1.76 -7.94 16.63
CA CYS A 146 2.41 -7.36 17.80
C CYS A 146 1.44 -7.17 18.99
N ALA A 147 0.18 -7.59 18.86
CA ALA A 147 -0.88 -7.39 19.84
C ALA A 147 -0.95 -5.94 20.37
N LEU A 148 -0.85 -4.96 19.46
CA LEU A 148 -0.75 -3.55 19.85
C LEU A 148 -2.06 -3.04 20.46
N PRO A 149 -2.00 -2.24 21.54
CA PRO A 149 -3.15 -1.55 22.07
C PRO A 149 -3.67 -0.48 21.10
N GLU A 150 -4.97 -0.18 21.16
CA GLU A 150 -5.65 0.72 20.21
C GLU A 150 -5.04 2.12 20.13
N ASN A 151 -4.50 2.63 21.24
CA ASN A 151 -3.86 3.95 21.27
C ASN A 151 -2.58 3.99 20.41
N GLN A 152 -1.81 2.90 20.36
CA GLN A 152 -0.62 2.80 19.51
C GLN A 152 -0.99 2.63 18.04
N VAL A 153 -2.07 1.91 17.76
CA VAL A 153 -2.59 1.74 16.39
C VAL A 153 -3.12 3.07 15.85
N ALA A 154 -3.85 3.83 16.65
CA ALA A 154 -4.40 5.13 16.25
C ALA A 154 -3.30 6.17 15.95
N GLY A 155 -2.16 6.09 16.64
CA GLY A 155 -0.99 6.94 16.38
C GLY A 155 0.02 6.36 15.39
N MET A 156 -0.27 5.19 14.81
CA MET A 156 0.66 4.52 13.89
C MET A 156 0.75 5.30 12.59
N LYS A 157 1.97 5.66 12.20
CA LYS A 157 2.26 6.23 10.88
C LYS A 157 2.69 5.12 9.96
N ILE A 158 2.13 5.09 8.75
CA ILE A 158 2.49 4.09 7.74
C ILE A 158 2.85 4.80 6.45
N LEU A 159 4.02 4.46 5.94
CA LEU A 159 4.56 4.95 4.68
C LEU A 159 4.77 3.77 3.74
N LYS A 160 4.07 3.74 2.60
CA LYS A 160 4.39 2.85 1.49
C LYS A 160 5.64 3.40 0.79
N THR A 161 6.73 2.64 0.82
CA THR A 161 8.02 3.06 0.26
C THR A 161 8.23 2.57 -1.16
N LYS A 162 7.59 1.47 -1.55
CA LYS A 162 7.74 0.86 -2.88
C LYS A 162 6.54 -0.03 -3.24
N GLY A 163 6.16 -0.03 -4.52
CA GLY A 163 5.34 -1.08 -5.13
C GLY A 163 6.16 -1.85 -6.16
N VAL A 164 6.05 -3.18 -6.19
CA VAL A 164 6.70 -4.04 -7.18
C VAL A 164 5.67 -4.48 -8.20
N LEU A 165 5.93 -4.16 -9.47
CA LEU A 165 5.11 -4.54 -10.60
C LEU A 165 5.35 -5.97 -11.07
N LEU A 166 4.38 -6.47 -11.83
CA LEU A 166 4.36 -7.74 -12.53
C LEU A 166 5.16 -7.70 -13.84
#